data_AF-A0A0F2HZ87-F1
#
_entry.id   AF-A0A0F2HZ87-F1
#
_cell.length_a   1.000
_cell.length_b   1.000
_cell.length_c   1.000
_cell.angle_alpha   90.00
_cell.angle_beta   90.00
_cell.angle_gamma   90.00
#
_symmetry.space_group_name_H-M   'P 1'
#
loop_
_entity.id
_entity.type
_entity.pdbx_description
1 polymer ?
#
loop_
_entity_poly.entity_id
_entity_poly.type
_entity_poly.pdbx_seq_one_letter_code
_entity_poly.pdbx_strand_id
1 'polypeptide(L)'
;MEDFYLNSRGLAGYFEAQWFDKFVEDKQVDAITSESKLVPLSFAKSSHCSQVADFITQAVSKNGKPPHAFLGVGAALGRNYYELVQRLDSLKQATLVEPSGMLLNGLKQLLVEEQQVELTY
;
A
#
# COMPACT_ATOMS: atom_id res chain seq x y z
N MET A 1 -17.95 -16.02 -1.25
CA MET A 1 -18.67 -15.24 -0.23
C MET A 1 -18.43 -13.78 -0.60
N GLU A 2 -19.48 -12.99 -0.79
CA GLU A 2 -19.31 -11.55 -1.04
C GLU A 2 -18.64 -10.93 0.19
N ASP A 3 -17.64 -10.07 -0.03
CA ASP A 3 -16.96 -9.38 1.04
C ASP A 3 -17.88 -8.28 1.59
N PHE A 4 -18.16 -8.34 2.90
CA PHE A 4 -19.03 -7.37 3.56
C PHE A 4 -18.41 -5.96 3.58
N TYR A 5 -17.08 -5.85 3.57
CA TYR A 5 -16.39 -4.58 3.76
C TYR A 5 -16.32 -3.73 2.50
N LEU A 6 -16.24 -4.35 1.32
CA LEU A 6 -16.20 -3.65 0.05
C LEU A 6 -16.53 -4.55 -1.14
N ASN A 7 -16.92 -3.90 -2.24
CA ASN A 7 -17.05 -4.52 -3.56
C ASN A 7 -15.80 -4.24 -4.42
N SER A 8 -15.80 -4.75 -5.66
CA SER A 8 -14.69 -4.59 -6.61
C SER A 8 -14.35 -3.12 -6.91
N ARG A 9 -15.35 -2.23 -6.95
CA ARG A 9 -15.12 -0.80 -7.16
C ARG A 9 -14.40 -0.17 -5.96
N GLY A 10 -14.80 -0.56 -4.75
CA GLY A 10 -14.09 -0.16 -3.53
C GLY A 10 -12.64 -0.64 -3.54
N LEU A 11 -12.41 -1.88 -4.00
CA LEU A 11 -11.08 -2.48 -4.02
C LEU A 11 -10.16 -1.72 -4.98
N ALA A 12 -10.65 -1.41 -6.19
CA ALA A 12 -9.93 -0.59 -7.16
C ALA A 12 -9.51 0.77 -6.57
N GLY A 13 -10.40 1.43 -5.81
CA GLY A 13 -10.08 2.68 -5.13
C GLY A 13 -8.94 2.54 -4.10
N TYR A 14 -8.81 1.40 -3.43
CA TYR A 14 -7.66 1.15 -2.55
C TYR A 14 -6.35 0.97 -3.33
N PHE A 15 -6.37 0.24 -4.45
CA PHE A 15 -5.19 0.10 -5.31
C PHE A 15 -4.74 1.46 -5.85
N GLU A 16 -5.69 2.27 -6.32
CA GLU A 16 -5.44 3.63 -6.78
C GLU A 16 -4.86 4.51 -5.67
N ALA A 17 -5.46 4.51 -4.48
CA ALA A 17 -5.03 5.38 -3.39
C ALA A 17 -3.69 4.97 -2.77
N GLN A 18 -3.38 3.67 -2.74
CA GLN A 18 -2.25 3.14 -1.97
C GLN A 18 -1.05 2.70 -2.81
N TRP A 19 -1.24 2.37 -4.09
CA TRP A 19 -0.19 1.69 -4.89
C TRP A 19 0.01 2.28 -6.29
N PHE A 20 -0.85 3.20 -6.70
CA PHE A 20 -0.82 3.77 -8.02
C PHE A 20 0.52 4.42 -8.40
N ASP A 21 1.12 5.17 -7.48
CA ASP A 21 2.43 5.77 -7.67
C ASP A 21 3.53 4.73 -7.96
N LYS A 22 3.50 3.57 -7.30
CA LYS A 22 4.47 2.48 -7.54
C LYS A 22 4.24 1.81 -8.88
N PHE A 23 2.98 1.56 -9.24
CA PHE A 23 2.66 1.01 -10.57
C PHE A 23 3.09 1.93 -11.70
N VAL A 24 3.05 3.25 -11.48
CA VAL A 24 3.53 4.25 -12.42
C VAL A 24 5.05 4.26 -12.50
N GLU A 25 5.74 4.22 -11.35
CA GLU A 25 7.20 4.17 -11.28
C GLU A 25 7.75 2.94 -12.02
N ASP A 26 7.14 1.77 -11.80
CA ASP A 26 7.58 0.51 -12.42
C ASP A 26 7.32 0.43 -13.93
N LYS A 27 6.30 1.14 -14.43
CA LYS A 27 5.85 1.08 -15.83
C LYS A 27 6.20 2.33 -16.66
N GLN A 28 6.91 3.32 -16.09
CA GLN A 28 7.28 4.58 -16.75
C GLN A 28 6.10 5.25 -17.48
N VAL A 29 4.96 5.36 -16.80
CA VAL A 29 3.76 5.98 -17.35
C VAL A 29 3.77 7.47 -17.02
N ASP A 30 3.44 8.34 -17.98
CA ASP A 30 3.40 9.80 -17.80
C ASP A 30 1.98 10.39 -17.65
N ALA A 31 0.93 9.63 -17.99
CA ALA A 31 -0.48 10.01 -17.84
C ALA A 31 -1.42 8.79 -17.73
N ILE A 32 -2.58 8.95 -17.11
CA ILE A 32 -3.61 7.89 -17.02
C ILE A 32 -4.78 8.23 -17.94
N THR A 33 -5.23 7.24 -18.69
CA THR A 33 -6.53 7.28 -19.36
C THR A 33 -7.59 6.82 -18.37
N SER A 34 -8.42 7.76 -17.87
CA SER A 34 -9.67 7.40 -17.21
C SER A 34 -10.79 7.42 -18.25
N GLU A 35 -11.76 6.50 -18.10
CA GLU A 35 -13.00 6.42 -18.90
C GLU A 35 -13.73 7.78 -19.03
N SER A 36 -13.54 8.70 -18.08
CA SER A 36 -14.17 10.02 -18.10
C SER A 36 -13.31 11.15 -18.66
N LYS A 37 -11.97 11.02 -18.63
CA LYS A 37 -10.99 12.04 -19.09
C LYS A 37 -9.55 11.58 -18.89
N LEU A 38 -8.61 12.25 -19.56
CA LEU A 38 -7.19 12.15 -19.23
C LEU A 38 -6.88 12.92 -17.95
N VAL A 39 -6.21 12.28 -16.98
CA VAL A 39 -5.88 12.87 -15.67
C VAL A 39 -4.36 12.92 -15.49
N PRO A 40 -3.77 14.09 -15.15
CA PRO A 40 -2.35 14.16 -14.85
C PRO A 40 -1.99 13.34 -13.61
N LEU A 41 -0.87 12.63 -13.63
CA LEU A 41 -0.43 11.75 -12.54
C LEU A 41 -0.25 12.48 -11.20
N SER A 42 0.06 13.77 -11.23
CA SER A 42 0.20 14.59 -10.02
C SER A 42 -1.06 14.62 -9.15
N PHE A 43 -2.25 14.42 -9.72
CA PHE A 43 -3.51 14.31 -8.98
C PHE A 43 -3.74 12.94 -8.35
N ALA A 44 -3.03 11.91 -8.82
CA ALA A 44 -3.18 10.53 -8.38
C ALA A 44 -2.07 10.09 -7.40
N LYS A 45 -1.05 10.93 -7.18
CA LYS A 45 0.03 10.64 -6.22
C LYS A 45 -0.35 11.14 -4.83
N SER A 46 -0.31 10.24 -3.85
CA SER A 46 -0.43 10.56 -2.43
C SER A 46 0.88 10.23 -1.72
N SER A 47 1.49 11.21 -1.05
CA SER A 47 2.69 10.98 -0.22
C SER A 47 2.37 10.46 1.18
N HIS A 48 1.09 10.21 1.49
CA HIS A 48 0.61 9.95 2.84
C HIS A 48 1.34 8.79 3.53
N CYS A 49 1.37 7.60 2.90
CA CYS A 49 1.97 6.41 3.52
C CYS A 49 3.48 6.58 3.77
N SER A 50 4.17 7.24 2.84
CA SER A 50 5.60 7.57 2.96
C SER A 50 5.86 8.52 4.14
N GLN A 51 5.06 9.58 4.27
CA GLN A 51 5.14 10.54 5.38
C GLN A 51 4.82 9.89 6.74
N VAL A 52 3.85 8.98 6.79
CA VAL A 52 3.54 8.21 8.00
C VAL A 52 4.73 7.34 8.41
N ALA A 53 5.37 6.65 7.45
CA ALA A 53 6.53 5.83 7.73
C ALA A 53 7.74 6.66 8.21
N ASP A 54 7.96 7.85 7.63
CA ASP A 54 8.98 8.81 8.10
C ASP A 54 8.71 9.24 9.54
N PHE A 55 7.47 9.61 9.85
CA PHE A 55 7.06 10.02 11.19
C PHE A 55 7.33 8.91 12.23
N ILE A 56 6.94 7.67 11.94
CA ILE A 56 7.16 6.51 12.83
C ILE A 56 8.67 6.26 13.00
N THR A 57 9.43 6.26 11.91
CA THR A 57 10.88 6.02 11.93
C THR A 57 11.61 7.05 12.79
N GLN A 58 11.24 8.33 12.67
CA GLN A 58 11.78 9.39 13.52
C GLN A 58 11.41 9.21 14.99
N ALA A 59 10.17 8.82 15.30
CA ALA A 59 9.72 8.58 16.66
C ALA A 59 10.48 7.40 17.32
N VAL A 60 10.70 6.32 16.57
CA VAL A 60 11.48 5.15 17.00
C VAL A 60 12.94 5.52 17.24
N SER A 61 13.55 6.26 16.32
CA SER A 61 14.98 6.61 16.37
C SER A 61 15.32 7.43 17.61
N LYS A 62 14.40 8.31 18.05
CA LYS A 62 14.54 9.10 19.27
C LYS A 62 14.59 8.25 20.55
N ASN A 63 13.98 7.07 20.55
CA ASN A 63 13.94 6.17 21.70
C ASN A 63 15.15 5.21 21.77
N GLY A 64 16.03 5.22 20.76
CA GLY A 64 17.30 4.47 20.74
C GLY A 64 17.16 2.94 20.71
N LYS A 65 15.94 2.41 20.60
CA LYS A 65 15.66 0.97 20.54
C LYS A 65 14.88 0.66 19.26
N PRO A 66 15.56 0.14 18.22
CA PRO A 66 14.87 -0.20 17.00
C PRO A 66 13.96 -1.42 17.20
N PRO A 67 12.70 -1.41 16.70
CA PRO A 67 11.76 -2.50 16.87
C PRO A 67 12.14 -3.68 16.00
N HIS A 68 11.88 -4.89 16.50
CA HIS A 68 12.07 -6.14 15.76
C HIS A 68 10.78 -6.64 15.11
N ALA A 69 9.62 -6.27 15.67
CA ALA A 69 8.32 -6.71 15.23
C ALA A 69 7.35 -5.54 15.02
N PHE A 70 6.44 -5.70 14.06
CA PHE A 70 5.38 -4.74 13.72
C PHE A 70 4.00 -5.40 13.80
N LEU A 71 3.01 -4.66 14.30
CA LEU A 71 1.58 -5.02 14.23
C LEU A 71 0.84 -3.92 13.48
N GLY A 72 0.25 -4.25 12.34
CA GLY A 72 -0.63 -3.36 11.58
C GLY A 72 -2.07 -3.82 11.68
N VAL A 73 -2.96 -2.97 12.21
CA VAL A 73 -4.41 -3.22 12.28
C VAL A 73 -5.11 -2.37 11.23
N GLY A 74 -6.00 -2.98 10.44
CA GLY A 74 -6.59 -2.32 9.27
C GLY A 74 -5.54 -2.07 8.21
N ALA A 75 -4.78 -3.13 7.87
CA ALA A 75 -3.63 -3.01 6.98
C ALA A 75 -4.03 -2.64 5.54
N ALA A 76 -5.29 -2.83 5.14
CA ALA A 76 -5.78 -2.65 3.77
C ALA A 76 -4.87 -3.39 2.77
N LEU A 77 -4.30 -2.71 1.77
CA LEU A 77 -3.35 -3.31 0.83
C LEU A 77 -1.89 -3.25 1.30
N GLY A 78 -1.64 -2.93 2.58
CA GLY A 78 -0.33 -3.07 3.21
C GLY A 78 0.70 -1.98 2.89
N ARG A 79 0.32 -0.87 2.23
CA ARG A 79 1.29 0.16 1.83
C ARG A 79 2.08 0.78 2.98
N ASN A 80 1.43 1.03 4.12
CA ASN A 80 2.13 1.56 5.30
C ASN A 80 3.21 0.60 5.81
N TYR A 81 2.93 -0.70 5.80
CA TYR A 81 3.92 -1.72 6.17
C TYR A 81 5.07 -1.73 5.15
N TYR A 82 4.76 -1.72 3.85
CA TYR A 82 5.77 -1.65 2.79
C TYR A 82 6.71 -0.45 2.99
N GLU A 83 6.18 0.76 3.16
CA GLU A 83 7.00 1.97 3.36
C GLU A 83 7.85 1.90 4.63
N LEU A 84 7.34 1.27 5.69
CA LEU A 84 8.03 1.19 6.98
C LEU A 84 9.20 0.20 6.95
N VAL A 85 9.06 -0.96 6.30
CA VAL A 85 10.17 -1.93 6.22
C VAL A 85 11.34 -1.45 5.37
N GLN A 86 11.11 -0.53 4.42
CA GLN A 86 12.18 0.12 3.66
C GLN A 86 13.01 1.11 4.51
N ARG A 87 12.49 1.54 5.67
CA ARG A 87 13.12 2.53 6.55
C ARG A 87 13.67 1.93 7.85
N LEU A 88 13.10 0.82 8.30
CA LEU A 88 13.44 0.15 9.55
C LEU A 88 13.90 -1.28 9.26
N ASP A 89 15.16 -1.42 8.85
CA ASP A 89 15.81 -2.72 8.59
C ASP A 89 15.81 -3.67 9.81
N SER A 90 15.57 -3.12 11.00
CA SER A 90 15.44 -3.89 12.24
C SER A 90 14.18 -4.77 12.29
N LEU A 91 13.14 -4.43 11.52
CA LEU A 91 11.91 -5.20 11.48
C LEU A 91 12.14 -6.53 10.78
N LYS A 92 12.00 -7.63 11.52
CA LYS A 92 12.12 -9.01 11.00
C LYS A 92 10.80 -9.78 11.02
N GLN A 93 9.80 -9.26 11.74
CA GLN A 93 8.49 -9.89 11.84
C GLN A 93 7.39 -8.83 11.70
N ALA A 94 6.33 -9.17 10.96
CA ALA A 94 5.15 -8.36 10.86
C ALA A 94 3.90 -9.21 11.01
N THR A 95 2.92 -8.70 11.75
CA THR A 95 1.56 -9.22 11.82
C THR A 95 0.63 -8.16 11.25
N LEU A 96 -0.10 -8.51 10.20
CA LEU A 96 -1.06 -7.62 9.55
C LEU A 96 -2.47 -8.19 9.75
N VAL A 97 -3.37 -7.37 10.27
CA VAL A 97 -4.75 -7.73 10.56
C VAL A 97 -5.66 -6.93 9.63
N GLU A 98 -6.35 -7.64 8.74
CA GLU A 98 -7.30 -7.07 7.79
C GLU A 98 -8.54 -7.96 7.72
N PRO A 99 -9.72 -7.47 8.12
CA PRO A 99 -10.93 -8.28 8.12
C PRO A 99 -11.55 -8.46 6.73
N SER A 100 -11.26 -7.59 5.76
CA SER A 100 -11.69 -7.80 4.38
C SER A 100 -10.86 -8.90 3.71
N GLY A 101 -11.53 -9.93 3.21
CA GLY A 101 -10.90 -10.97 2.40
C GLY A 101 -10.36 -10.42 1.07
N MET A 102 -11.04 -9.46 0.46
CA MET A 102 -10.62 -8.80 -0.78
C MET A 102 -9.34 -7.98 -0.58
N LEU A 103 -9.27 -7.16 0.47
CA LEU A 103 -8.06 -6.40 0.78
C LEU A 103 -6.91 -7.32 1.21
N LEU A 104 -7.17 -8.35 2.02
CA LEU A 104 -6.15 -9.30 2.43
C LEU A 104 -5.57 -10.07 1.24
N ASN A 105 -6.39 -10.44 0.26
CA ASN A 105 -5.92 -11.07 -0.97
C ASN A 105 -5.11 -10.09 -1.83
N GLY A 106 -5.58 -8.85 -2.00
CA GLY A 106 -4.82 -7.81 -2.72
C GLY A 106 -3.47 -7.50 -2.05
N LEU A 107 -3.43 -7.45 -0.71
CA LEU A 107 -2.20 -7.33 0.06
C LEU A 107 -1.22 -8.47 -0.24
N LYS A 108 -1.70 -9.73 -0.24
CA LYS A 108 -0.86 -10.90 -0.55
C LYS A 108 -0.31 -10.84 -1.97
N GLN A 109 -1.15 -10.48 -2.94
CA GLN A 109 -0.75 -10.30 -4.34
C GLN A 109 0.37 -9.26 -4.49
N LEU A 110 0.32 -8.18 -3.71
CA LEU A 110 1.30 -7.09 -3.80
C LEU A 110 2.60 -7.37 -3.05
N LEU A 111 2.53 -8.03 -1.90
CA LEU A 111 3.63 -8.07 -0.93
C LEU A 111 4.26 -9.44 -0.71
N VAL A 112 3.56 -10.51 -1.10
CA VAL A 112 3.96 -11.90 -0.77
C VAL A 112 4.11 -12.74 -2.03
N GLU A 113 3.20 -12.58 -2.98
CA GLU A 113 3.20 -13.36 -4.22
C GLU A 113 3.97 -12.62 -5.32
N GLU A 114 4.83 -13.33 -6.06
CA GLU A 114 5.49 -12.80 -7.27
C GLU A 114 4.53 -12.76 -8.48
N GLN A 115 3.30 -12.25 -8.31
CA GLN A 115 2.32 -12.19 -9.39
C GLN A 115 2.29 -10.82 -10.07
N GLN A 116 2.27 -10.82 -11.40
CA GLN A 116 1.95 -9.63 -12.19
C GLN A 116 0.53 -9.20 -11.85
N VAL A 117 0.40 -8.08 -11.14
CA VAL A 117 -0.91 -7.43 -10.94
C VAL A 117 -1.36 -6.89 -12.31
N GLU A 118 -2.29 -7.59 -12.95
CA GLU A 118 -3.02 -7.07 -14.11
C GLU A 118 -3.99 -6.00 -13.63
N LEU A 119 -3.54 -4.76 -13.68
CA LEU A 119 -4.42 -3.60 -13.56
C LEU A 119 -5.20 -3.46 -14.86
N THR A 120 -6.43 -3.98 -14.89
CA THR A 120 -7.39 -3.62 -15.93
C THR A 120 -7.99 -2.27 -15.54
N TYR A 121 -7.60 -1.21 -16.26
CA TYR A 121 -8.27 0.09 -16.23
C TYR A 121 -9.43 0.09 -17.21
#